data_AF-A0A967N9G1-F1
#
_entry.id   AF-A0A967N9G1-F1
#
_cell.length_a   1.000
_cell.length_b   1.000
_cell.length_c   1.000
_cell.angle_alpha   90.00
_cell.angle_beta   90.00
_cell.angle_gamma   90.00
#
_symmetry.space_group_name_H-M   'P 1'
#
loop_
_entity.id
_entity.type
_entity.pdbx_description
1 polymer ?
#
loop_
_entity_poly.entity_id
_entity_poly.type
_entity_poly.pdbx_seq_one_letter_code
_entity_poly.pdbx_strand_id
1 'polypeptide(L)' 'GELMDPPADFVLSGINHGANLGDDVLYSGTVAGAMEATILGVPAAAVSYTGRDPEA' A
#
# COMPACT_ATOMS: atom_id res chain seq x y z
N GLY A 1 -19.56 -0.13 -13.04
CA GLY A 1 -19.08 1.17 -13.51
C GLY A 1 -17.70 1.38 -12.93
N GLU A 2 -16.81 2.06 -13.64
CA GLU A 2 -15.53 2.47 -13.09
C GLU A 2 -15.73 3.53 -12.00
N LEU A 3 -14.90 3.48 -10.95
CA LEU A 3 -14.97 4.42 -9.83
C LEU A 3 -14.31 5.77 -10.16
N MET A 4 -13.32 5.78 -11.05
CA MET A 4 -12.55 6.96 -11.45
C MET A 4 -12.39 6.99 -12.97
N ASP A 5 -12.62 8.15 -13.58
CA ASP A 5 -12.33 8.47 -14.98
C ASP A 5 -11.85 9.93 -15.05
N PRO A 6 -10.56 10.20 -15.37
CA PRO A 6 -9.53 9.22 -15.77
C PRO A 6 -9.08 8.30 -14.61
N PRO A 7 -8.38 7.19 -14.92
CA PRO A 7 -7.76 6.34 -13.90
C PRO A 7 -6.74 7.11 -13.07
N ALA A 8 -6.43 6.59 -11.88
CA ALA A 8 -5.45 7.22 -11.00
C ALA A 8 -4.04 7.25 -11.63
N ASP A 9 -3.36 8.39 -11.51
CA ASP A 9 -1.97 8.55 -11.97
C ASP A 9 -0.95 7.91 -11.01
N PHE A 10 -1.33 7.68 -9.75
CA PHE A 10 -0.51 7.06 -8.72
C PHE A 10 -1.38 6.40 -7.65
N VAL A 11 -0.90 5.30 -7.05
CA VAL A 11 -1.58 4.61 -5.93
C VAL A 11 -0.73 4.59 -4.67
N LEU A 12 -1.31 5.06 -3.57
CA LEU A 12 -0.76 4.90 -2.22
C LEU A 12 -1.59 3.87 -1.46
N SER A 13 -0.94 2.80 -1.00
CA SER A 13 -1.56 1.79 -0.13
C SER A 13 -0.98 1.94 1.28
N GLY A 14 -1.82 2.29 2.26
CA GLY A 14 -1.37 2.57 3.63
C GLY A 14 -2.24 3.63 4.35
N ILE A 15 -1.80 4.18 5.47
CA ILE A 15 -0.60 3.80 6.25
C ILE A 15 -0.92 2.59 7.13
N ASN A 16 -0.19 1.49 6.97
CA ASN A 16 -0.36 0.35 7.87
C ASN A 16 0.15 0.65 9.29
N HIS A 17 -0.59 0.24 10.32
CA HIS A 17 -0.14 0.32 11.71
C HIS A 17 0.72 -0.89 12.05
N GLY A 18 2.03 -0.76 11.88
CA GLY A 18 3.00 -1.84 12.00
C GLY A 18 3.80 -2.05 10.72
N ALA A 19 4.99 -2.62 10.87
CA ALA A 19 5.92 -2.83 9.77
C ALA A 19 5.41 -3.89 8.77
N ASN A 20 5.78 -3.74 7.49
CA ASN A 20 5.74 -4.83 6.51
C ASN A 20 7.15 -4.96 5.90
N LEU A 21 8.03 -5.67 6.58
CA LEU A 21 9.45 -5.79 6.24
C LEU A 21 9.84 -7.26 6.07
N GLY A 22 10.81 -7.54 5.20
CA GLY A 22 11.27 -8.90 4.94
C GLY A 22 10.14 -9.80 4.43
N ASP A 23 9.94 -10.95 5.06
CA ASP A 23 8.93 -11.93 4.64
C ASP A 23 7.49 -11.43 4.81
N ASP A 24 7.24 -10.46 5.70
CA ASP A 24 5.92 -9.85 5.89
C ASP A 24 5.37 -9.20 4.61
N VAL A 25 6.28 -8.79 3.71
CA VAL A 25 5.94 -8.19 2.42
C VAL A 25 5.09 -9.15 1.58
N LEU A 26 5.37 -10.46 1.63
CA LEU A 26 4.67 -11.48 0.85
C LEU A 26 3.22 -11.71 1.31
N TYR A 27 2.92 -11.35 2.56
CA TYR A 27 1.60 -11.55 3.18
C TYR A 27 0.87 -10.23 3.44
N SER A 28 1.49 -9.09 3.15
CA SER A 28 0.94 -7.76 3.45
C SER A 28 -0.13 -7.35 2.44
N GLY A 29 -1.35 -7.12 2.91
CA GLY A 29 -2.40 -6.49 2.10
C GLY A 29 -2.05 -5.07 1.64
N THR A 30 -1.26 -4.34 2.43
CA THR A 30 -0.75 -3.01 2.07
C THR A 30 0.17 -3.09 0.86
N VAL A 31 1.12 -4.02 0.87
CA VAL A 31 2.00 -4.27 -0.28
C VAL A 31 1.21 -4.80 -1.48
N ALA A 32 0.29 -5.75 -1.25
CA ALA A 32 -0.53 -6.33 -2.32
C ALA A 32 -1.35 -5.27 -3.07
N GLY A 33 -1.91 -4.27 -2.38
CA GLY A 33 -2.63 -3.16 -3.01
C GLY A 33 -1.75 -2.30 -3.94
N ALA A 34 -0.51 -1.99 -3.52
CA ALA A 34 0.44 -1.28 -4.37
C ALA A 34 0.93 -2.17 -5.54
N MET A 35 1.08 -3.48 -5.32
CA MET A 35 1.48 -4.44 -6.35
C MET A 35 0.40 -4.58 -7.43
N GLU A 36 -0.88 -4.62 -7.05
CA GLU A 36 -2.00 -4.66 -8.00
C GLU A 36 -2.01 -3.43 -8.91
N ALA A 37 -1.84 -2.23 -8.33
CA ALA A 37 -1.71 -1.00 -9.12
C ALA A 37 -0.52 -1.06 -10.08
N THR A 38 0.63 -1.58 -9.62
CA THR A 38 1.81 -1.78 -10.46
C THR A 38 1.53 -2.76 -11.61
N ILE A 39 0.81 -3.86 -11.36
CA ILE A 39 0.39 -4.84 -12.37
C ILE A 39 -0.51 -4.17 -13.44
N LEU A 40 -1.36 -3.24 -13.03
CA LEU A 40 -2.22 -2.44 -13.92
C LEU A 40 -1.48 -1.30 -14.62
N GLY A 41 -0.17 -1.15 -14.40
CA GLY A 41 0.66 -0.14 -15.05
C GLY A 41 0.64 1.24 -14.38
N VAL A 42 0.07 1.34 -13.18
CA VAL A 42 0.04 2.58 -12.40
C VAL A 42 1.19 2.59 -11.38
N PRO A 43 2.04 3.64 -11.35
CA PRO A 43 3.07 3.77 -10.32
C PRO A 43 2.46 3.75 -8.92
N ALA A 44 3.09 3.03 -7.98
CA ALA A 44 2.52 2.84 -6.65
C ALA A 44 3.56 2.75 -5.53
N ALA A 45 3.13 3.05 -4.31
CA ALA A 45 3.90 2.84 -3.09
C ALA A 45 3.03 2.29 -1.95
N ALA A 46 3.61 1.36 -1.20
CA ALA A 46 3.08 0.88 0.07
C ALA A 46 3.75 1.62 1.23
N VAL A 47 2.95 2.12 2.18
CA VAL A 47 3.44 2.91 3.32
C VAL A 47 3.00 2.27 4.63
N SER A 48 3.96 2.08 5.54
CA SER A 48 3.74 1.45 6.86
C SER A 48 4.43 2.27 7.95
N TYR A 49 3.75 2.47 9.07
CA TYR A 49 4.27 3.19 10.23
C TYR A 49 4.90 2.21 11.22
N THR A 50 6.17 2.46 11.56
CA THR A 50 6.98 1.62 12.46
C THR A 50 7.31 2.29 13.79
N GLY A 51 6.72 3.45 14.06
CA GLY A 51 6.90 4.14 15.34
C GLY A 51 6.14 3.44 16.47
N ARG A 52 6.48 3.79 17.70
CA ARG A 52 5.70 3.37 18.86
C ARG A 52 4.35 4.06 18.82
N ASP A 53 3.32 3.34 19.24
CA ASP A 53 2.05 3.96 19.54
C ASP A 53 2.28 4.91 20.74
N PRO A 54 2.00 6.22 20.61
CA PRO A 54 2.15 7.16 21.71
C PRO A 54 1.23 6.85 22.90
N GLU A 55 0.21 6.00 22.72
CA GLU A 55 -0.74 5.60 23.78
C GLU A 55 -0.43 4.23 24.42
N ALA A 56 0.64 3.54 23.99
CA ALA A 56 1.07 2.24 24.52
C ALA A 56 2.10 2.33 25.66
#